data_AF-A0A7S2J7R8-F1
#
_entry.id   AF-A0A7S2J7R8-F1
#
_cell.length_a   1.000
_cell.length_b   1.000
_cell.length_c   1.000
_cell.angle_alpha   90.00
_cell.angle_beta   90.00
_cell.angle_gamma   90.00
#
_symmetry.space_group_name_H-M   'P 1'
#
loop_
_entity.id
_entity.type
_entity.pdbx_description
1 polymer ?
#
loop_
_entity_poly.entity_id
_entity_poly.type
_entity_poly.pdbx_seq_one_letter_code
_entity_poly.pdbx_strand_id
1 'polypeptide(L)'
;VGRAARHAYGCRILQRLLEHCRSDQLEGLIDSLLYDTVALTKHVYGNFVIQHLMEYGTPAQQHRLICELVTSTQELGRDIHSGAVVAKALSYGVVEDQLMLASALVRAEGTITAMARTRH
;
A
#
# COMPACT_ATOMS: atom_id res chain seq x y z
N VAL A 1 -8.56 -13.25 -5.36
CA VAL A 1 -7.29 -12.59 -4.94
C VAL A 1 -7.27 -12.21 -3.46
N GLY A 2 -8.29 -11.49 -2.96
CA GLY A 2 -8.32 -10.99 -1.57
C GLY A 2 -8.02 -12.04 -0.48
N ARG A 3 -8.56 -13.26 -0.60
CA ARG A 3 -8.24 -14.36 0.34
C ARG A 3 -6.77 -14.82 0.28
N ALA A 4 -6.18 -14.86 -0.91
CA ALA A 4 -4.78 -15.25 -1.07
C ALA A 4 -3.83 -14.18 -0.54
N ALA A 5 -4.12 -12.90 -0.78
CA ALA A 5 -3.36 -11.78 -0.23
C ALA A 5 -3.37 -11.74 1.31
N ARG A 6 -4.46 -12.23 1.92
CA ARG A 6 -4.62 -12.34 3.38
C ARG A 6 -4.16 -13.69 3.95
N HIS A 7 -3.48 -14.53 3.17
CA HIS A 7 -3.01 -15.85 3.60
C HIS A 7 -1.48 -15.88 3.74
N ALA A 8 -0.98 -16.54 4.79
CA ALA A 8 0.46 -16.57 5.13
C ALA A 8 1.37 -17.06 3.98
N TYR A 9 0.88 -17.99 3.17
CA TYR A 9 1.61 -18.47 1.98
C TYR A 9 1.13 -17.79 0.69
N GLY A 10 -0.14 -17.42 0.62
CA GLY A 10 -0.72 -16.81 -0.59
C GLY A 10 -0.08 -15.46 -0.88
N CYS A 11 0.18 -14.66 0.15
CA CYS A 11 0.84 -13.37 0.00
C CYS A 11 2.24 -13.50 -0.61
N ARG A 12 2.98 -14.56 -0.30
CA ARG A 12 4.32 -14.83 -0.86
C ARG A 12 4.28 -15.15 -2.34
N ILE A 13 3.28 -15.92 -2.77
CA ILE A 13 3.07 -16.20 -4.19
C ILE A 13 2.75 -14.89 -4.93
N LEU A 14 1.86 -14.07 -4.38
CA LEU A 14 1.51 -12.78 -4.99
C LEU A 14 2.72 -11.83 -5.08
N GLN A 15 3.59 -11.79 -4.06
CA GLN A 15 4.84 -11.04 -4.10
C GLN A 15 5.72 -11.47 -5.28
N ARG A 16 5.93 -12.80 -5.47
CA ARG A 16 6.72 -13.32 -6.59
C ARG A 16 6.12 -13.02 -7.95
N LEU A 17 4.79 -13.04 -8.06
CA LEU A 17 4.12 -12.66 -9.31
C LEU A 17 4.39 -11.19 -9.63
N LEU A 18 4.26 -10.29 -8.66
CA LEU A 18 4.54 -8.87 -8.84
C LEU A 18 6.02 -8.61 -9.17
N GLU A 19 6.95 -9.37 -8.59
CA GLU A 19 8.40 -9.24 -8.83
C GLU A 19 8.83 -9.69 -10.23
N HIS A 20 8.19 -10.71 -10.79
CA HIS A 20 8.73 -11.44 -11.95
C HIS A 20 7.84 -11.47 -13.18
N CYS A 21 6.54 -11.21 -13.04
CA CYS A 21 5.61 -11.17 -14.17
C CYS A 21 5.45 -9.74 -14.68
N ARG A 22 5.15 -9.60 -15.97
CA ARG A 22 4.90 -8.29 -16.55
C ARG A 22 3.56 -7.75 -16.07
N SER A 23 3.48 -6.43 -15.89
CA SER A 23 2.28 -5.77 -15.35
C SER A 23 1.02 -5.98 -16.21
N ASP A 24 1.16 -6.15 -17.53
CA ASP A 24 0.06 -6.46 -18.45
C ASP A 24 -0.56 -7.84 -18.21
N GLN A 25 0.26 -8.82 -17.82
CA GLN A 25 -0.21 -10.18 -17.47
C GLN A 25 -0.94 -10.21 -16.12
N LEU A 26 -0.68 -9.22 -15.27
CA LEU A 26 -1.19 -9.14 -13.90
C LEU A 26 -2.30 -8.11 -13.72
N GLU A 27 -2.78 -7.48 -14.79
CA GLU A 27 -3.70 -6.33 -14.70
C GLU A 27 -4.94 -6.63 -13.84
N GLY A 28 -5.66 -7.72 -14.12
CA GLY A 28 -6.83 -8.11 -13.32
C GLY A 28 -6.51 -8.51 -11.87
N LEU A 29 -5.30 -9.04 -11.62
CA LEU A 29 -4.82 -9.29 -10.26
C LEU A 29 -4.60 -7.97 -9.52
N ILE A 30 -3.92 -7.02 -10.16
CA ILE A 30 -3.58 -5.72 -9.59
C ILE A 30 -4.85 -4.90 -9.35
N ASP A 31 -5.81 -4.88 -10.27
CA ASP A 31 -7.10 -4.23 -10.06
C ASP A 31 -7.84 -4.80 -8.84
N SER A 32 -7.79 -6.12 -8.64
CA SER A 32 -8.36 -6.75 -7.46
C SER A 32 -7.63 -6.37 -6.16
N LEU A 33 -6.33 -6.10 -6.21
CA LEU A 33 -5.57 -5.61 -5.06
C LEU A 33 -5.89 -4.15 -4.78
N LEU A 34 -6.00 -3.32 -5.83
CA LEU A 34 -6.30 -1.91 -5.73
C LEU A 34 -7.69 -1.65 -5.13
N TYR A 35 -8.68 -2.49 -5.48
CA TYR A 35 -10.03 -2.44 -4.91
C TYR A 35 -10.04 -2.61 -3.38
N ASP A 36 -9.14 -3.42 -2.82
CA ASP A 36 -9.06 -3.76 -1.40
C ASP A 36 -7.87 -3.06 -0.70
N THR A 37 -7.31 -1.99 -1.28
CA THR A 37 -6.01 -1.39 -0.86
C THR A 37 -5.94 -1.11 0.63
N VAL A 38 -6.93 -0.39 1.18
CA VAL A 38 -6.95 0.00 2.60
C VAL A 38 -7.01 -1.22 3.52
N ALA A 39 -7.89 -2.17 3.21
CA ALA A 39 -8.05 -3.39 3.99
C ALA A 39 -6.78 -4.27 3.95
N LEU A 40 -6.12 -4.36 2.80
CA LEU A 40 -4.87 -5.11 2.66
C LEU A 40 -3.70 -4.42 3.36
N THR A 41 -3.63 -3.09 3.27
CA THR A 41 -2.61 -2.27 3.95
C THR A 41 -2.59 -2.49 5.46
N LYS A 42 -3.77 -2.61 6.07
CA LYS A 42 -3.94 -2.88 7.51
C LYS A 42 -3.77 -4.35 7.90
N HIS A 43 -3.63 -5.26 6.93
CA HIS A 43 -3.62 -6.68 7.21
C HIS A 43 -2.20 -7.20 7.48
N VAL A 44 -2.03 -8.07 8.49
CA VAL A 44 -0.74 -8.66 8.90
C VAL A 44 0.05 -9.32 7.77
N TYR A 45 -0.64 -9.87 6.75
CA TYR A 45 -0.01 -10.41 5.52
C TYR A 45 -0.21 -9.54 4.28
N GLY A 46 -1.32 -8.79 4.22
CA GLY A 46 -1.70 -8.06 3.02
C GLY A 46 -0.79 -6.86 2.77
N ASN A 47 -0.29 -6.25 3.85
CA ASN A 47 0.60 -5.08 3.80
C ASN A 47 1.85 -5.35 2.96
N PHE A 48 2.36 -6.58 2.97
CA PHE A 48 3.52 -6.96 2.18
C PHE A 48 3.21 -6.99 0.68
N VAL A 49 2.01 -7.44 0.30
CA VAL A 49 1.58 -7.44 -1.11
C VAL A 49 1.45 -6.01 -1.63
N ILE A 50 0.89 -5.11 -0.83
CA ILE A 50 0.75 -3.69 -1.19
C ILE A 50 2.11 -3.00 -1.28
N GLN A 51 3.06 -3.31 -0.37
CA GLN A 51 4.44 -2.85 -0.48
C GLN A 51 5.08 -3.28 -1.82
N HIS A 52 4.90 -4.55 -2.22
CA HIS A 52 5.47 -5.03 -3.49
C HIS A 52 4.78 -4.39 -4.70
N LEU A 53 3.48 -4.12 -4.63
CA LEU A 53 2.81 -3.37 -5.68
C LEU A 53 3.36 -1.94 -5.79
N MET A 54 3.75 -1.31 -4.67
CA MET A 54 4.47 -0.03 -4.72
C MET A 54 5.89 -0.14 -5.29
N GLU A 55 6.55 -1.29 -5.21
CA GLU A 55 7.89 -1.47 -5.75
C GLU A 55 7.92 -1.81 -7.25
N TYR A 56 7.00 -2.68 -7.68
CA TYR A 56 7.03 -3.30 -9.01
C TYR A 56 5.84 -2.91 -9.90
N GLY A 57 4.85 -2.22 -9.36
CA GLY A 57 3.73 -1.68 -10.12
C GLY A 57 4.16 -0.60 -11.10
N THR A 58 3.37 -0.40 -12.15
CA THR A 58 3.59 0.73 -13.07
C THR A 58 3.30 2.06 -12.36
N PRO A 59 3.82 3.20 -12.86
CA PRO A 59 3.53 4.51 -12.28
C PRO A 59 2.02 4.80 -12.14
N ALA A 60 1.21 4.35 -13.10
CA ALA A 60 -0.25 4.50 -13.04
C ALA A 60 -0.90 3.66 -11.93
N GLN A 61 -0.39 2.45 -11.68
CA GLN A 61 -0.87 1.57 -10.61
C GLN A 61 -0.45 2.09 -9.23
N GLN A 62 0.80 2.55 -9.12
CA GLN A 62 1.34 3.22 -7.94
C GLN A 62 0.54 4.47 -7.60
N HIS A 63 0.23 5.32 -8.59
CA HIS A 63 -0.61 6.50 -8.42
C HIS A 63 -1.99 6.15 -7.87
N ARG A 64 -2.68 5.16 -8.47
CA ARG A 64 -3.99 4.69 -7.98
C ARG A 64 -3.92 4.19 -6.53
N LEU A 65 -2.87 3.44 -6.19
CA LEU A 65 -2.64 2.97 -4.82
C LEU A 65 -2.48 4.16 -3.87
N ILE A 66 -1.66 5.15 -4.22
CA ILE A 66 -1.43 6.34 -3.39
C ILE A 66 -2.70 7.17 -3.23
N CYS A 67 -3.54 7.31 -4.27
CA CYS A 67 -4.86 7.93 -4.15
C CYS A 67 -5.71 7.27 -3.04
N GLU A 68 -5.74 5.93 -2.97
CA GLU A 68 -6.46 5.21 -1.91
C GLU A 68 -5.83 5.40 -0.52
N LEU A 69 -4.51 5.56 -0.42
CA LEU A 69 -3.86 5.87 0.85
C LEU A 69 -4.19 7.29 1.32
N VAL A 70 -4.22 8.25 0.39
CA VAL A 70 -4.51 9.67 0.67
C VAL A 70 -5.90 9.84 1.27
N THR A 71 -6.91 9.17 0.70
CA THR A 71 -8.30 9.23 1.20
C THR A 71 -8.45 8.61 2.59
N SER A 72 -7.56 7.70 2.98
CA SER A 72 -7.66 6.89 4.21
C SER A 72 -6.56 7.18 5.24
N THR A 73 -5.80 8.26 5.07
CA THR A 73 -4.63 8.60 5.91
C THR A 73 -4.89 8.54 7.42
N GLN A 74 -6.03 9.08 7.87
CA GLN A 74 -6.37 9.13 9.29
C GLN A 74 -6.65 7.73 9.89
N GLU A 75 -7.24 6.83 9.10
CA GLU A 75 -7.47 5.43 9.50
C GLU A 75 -6.13 4.67 9.52
N LEU A 76 -5.36 4.79 8.44
CA LEU A 76 -4.08 4.10 8.26
C LEU A 76 -3.04 4.53 9.31
N GLY A 77 -3.02 5.79 9.71
CA GLY A 77 -2.04 6.27 10.69
C GLY A 77 -2.22 5.71 12.11
N ARG A 78 -3.38 5.11 12.41
CA ARG A 78 -3.65 4.45 13.70
C ARG A 78 -3.41 2.94 13.67
N ASP A 79 -3.14 2.38 12.50
CA ASP A 79 -2.95 0.96 12.31
C ASP A 79 -1.46 0.56 12.43
N ILE A 80 -1.21 -0.61 13.02
CA ILE A 80 0.15 -1.08 13.32
C ILE A 80 0.90 -1.62 12.10
N HIS A 81 0.20 -2.01 11.04
CA HIS A 81 0.81 -2.58 9.83
C HIS A 81 0.99 -1.54 8.72
N SER A 82 0.11 -0.55 8.70
CA SER A 82 0.00 0.44 7.62
C SER A 82 1.22 1.35 7.47
N GLY A 83 1.95 1.59 8.56
CA GLY A 83 3.13 2.47 8.56
C GLY A 83 4.21 2.06 7.55
N ALA A 84 4.42 0.76 7.35
CA ALA A 84 5.39 0.25 6.37
C ALA A 84 4.97 0.57 4.93
N VAL A 85 3.69 0.45 4.61
CA VAL A 85 3.14 0.78 3.29
C VAL A 85 3.25 2.28 3.03
N VAL A 86 2.89 3.12 4.00
CA VAL A 86 3.02 4.59 3.89
C VAL A 86 4.47 5.00 3.65
N ALA A 87 5.42 4.42 4.40
CA ALA A 87 6.84 4.69 4.20
C ALA A 87 7.33 4.28 2.79
N LYS A 88 6.84 3.14 2.28
CA LYS A 88 7.16 2.67 0.93
C LYS A 88 6.59 3.59 -0.14
N ALA A 89 5.34 4.04 0.01
CA ALA A 89 4.72 5.00 -0.89
C ALA A 89 5.50 6.32 -0.96
N LEU A 90 5.97 6.83 0.18
CA LEU A 90 6.82 8.02 0.25
C LEU A 90 8.22 7.83 -0.35
N SER A 91 8.67 6.59 -0.54
CA SER A 91 10.02 6.28 -1.06
C SER A 91 10.01 5.95 -2.56
N TYR A 92 8.95 5.30 -3.06
CA TYR A 92 8.87 4.76 -4.43
C TYR A 92 7.88 5.51 -5.33
N GLY A 93 6.89 6.22 -4.76
CA GLY A 93 5.97 7.03 -5.55
C GLY A 93 6.72 8.12 -6.33
N VAL A 94 6.14 8.60 -7.43
CA VAL A 94 6.68 9.78 -8.12
C VAL A 94 6.55 11.02 -7.24
N VAL A 95 7.34 12.06 -7.50
CA VAL A 95 7.42 13.26 -6.64
C VAL A 95 6.04 13.88 -6.39
N GLU A 96 5.19 13.95 -7.39
CA GLU A 96 3.83 14.48 -7.25
C GLU A 96 2.99 13.68 -6.24
N ASP A 97 3.03 12.36 -6.33
CA ASP A 97 2.30 11.46 -5.43
C ASP A 97 2.88 11.47 -4.01
N GLN A 98 4.21 11.55 -3.88
CA GLN A 98 4.88 11.70 -2.59
C GLN A 98 4.42 12.98 -1.88
N LEU A 99 4.37 14.10 -2.62
CA LEU A 99 3.91 15.39 -2.08
C LEU A 99 2.43 15.34 -1.72
N MET A 100 1.60 14.68 -2.54
CA MET A 100 0.17 14.49 -2.26
C MET A 100 -0.03 13.73 -0.94
N LEU A 101 0.64 12.59 -0.78
CA LEU A 101 0.57 11.78 0.44
C LEU A 101 1.14 12.52 1.65
N ALA A 102 2.30 13.16 1.53
CA ALA A 102 2.91 13.92 2.61
C ALA A 102 1.99 15.06 3.08
N SER A 103 1.39 15.79 2.14
CA SER A 103 0.45 16.88 2.45
C SER A 103 -0.79 16.35 3.18
N ALA A 104 -1.33 15.21 2.76
CA ALA A 104 -2.47 14.57 3.42
C ALA A 104 -2.14 14.15 4.86
N LEU A 105 -0.97 13.54 5.08
CA LEU A 105 -0.50 13.14 6.41
C LEU A 105 -0.30 14.33 7.36
N VAL A 106 0.25 15.43 6.86
CA VAL A 106 0.46 16.66 7.66
C VAL A 106 -0.87 17.33 8.01
N ARG A 107 -1.85 17.32 7.11
CA ARG A 107 -3.17 17.90 7.34
C ARG A 107 -4.05 17.05 8.26
N ALA A 108 -3.83 15.75 8.28
CA ALA A 108 -4.59 14.83 9.12
C ALA A 108 -4.09 14.91 10.57
N GLU A 109 -4.71 15.79 11.36
CA GLU A 109 -4.30 16.09 12.73
C GLU A 109 -4.16 14.82 13.60
N GLY A 110 -3.03 14.72 14.31
CA GLY A 110 -2.70 13.58 15.17
C GLY A 110 -2.24 12.31 14.45
N THR A 111 -2.29 12.24 13.11
CA THR A 111 -1.91 11.04 12.33
C THR A 111 -0.43 10.72 12.48
N ILE A 112 0.46 11.69 12.32
CA ILE A 112 1.91 11.49 12.48
C ILE A 112 2.23 11.03 13.91
N THR A 113 1.59 11.62 14.92
CA THR A 113 1.74 11.23 16.32
C THR A 113 1.24 9.81 16.58
N ALA A 114 0.12 9.42 15.96
CA ALA A 114 -0.39 8.06 16.04
C ALA A 114 0.59 7.05 15.42
N MET A 115 1.12 7.36 14.23
CA MET A 115 2.11 6.52 13.55
C MET A 115 3.41 6.36 14.35
N ALA A 116 3.83 7.40 15.07
CA ALA A 116 5.01 7.33 15.94
C ALA A 116 4.83 6.33 17.10
N ARG A 117 3.58 6.07 17.52
CA ARG A 117 3.23 5.16 18.62
C ARG A 117 2.98 3.72 18.18
N THR A 118 2.83 3.47 16.88
CA THR A 118 2.50 2.14 16.35
C THR A 118 3.72 1.32 15.94
N ARG A 119 4.95 1.79 16.21
CA ARG A 119 6.20 1.04 15.93
C ARG A 119 6.52 0.00 17.01
N HIS A 120 6.44 -1.29 16.64
CA HIS A 120 7.18 -2.40 17.24
C HIS A 120 7.75 -3.30 16.14
#